data_AF-A0A399NQ21-F1
#
_entry.id   AF-A0A399NQ21-F1
#
_cell.length_a   1.000
_cell.length_b   1.000
_cell.length_c   1.000
_cell.angle_alpha   90.00
_cell.angle_beta   90.00
_cell.angle_gamma   90.00
#
_symmetry.space_group_name_H-M   'P 1'
#
loop_
_entity.id
_entity.type
_entity.pdbx_description
1 polymer ?
#
loop_
_entity_poly.entity_id
_entity_poly.type
_entity_poly.pdbx_seq_one_letter_code
_entity_poly.pdbx_strand_id
1 'polypeptide(L)'
;MPPTRPAPAAAAAVVALAALVALCAVSLATGSRDIALDAVWHAIQHPDDGSRDAIIVWQLRAPRTLLAVAVGVLLAVAGVVMQAMTRNPLAEPGLLGVNAGASLAVVLSVAVFGVGSAAGYAWPAFAGAAIAAVVVVLVGMRAGPRADPTRLLLAGTALTASLASVTGVVTLSDPRTFGDYRSWVVGSVASRDPADLVWLLPLTVVVVVGALLLVRPLAVLALGDDTATALGSSVGRVRLAGFALVTLACGAATAVAGPISFVGLVVPHAVR
;
A
#
# COMPACT_ATOMS: atom_id res chain seq x y z
N MET A 1 -32.65 -0.80 25.58
CA MET A 1 -32.31 -0.37 24.20
C MET A 1 -32.29 -1.59 23.30
N PRO A 2 -33.06 -1.65 22.21
CA PRO A 2 -33.00 -2.78 21.29
C PRO A 2 -31.67 -2.75 20.52
N PRO A 3 -31.10 -3.91 20.13
CA PRO A 3 -29.90 -3.97 19.32
C PRO A 3 -30.21 -3.40 17.92
N THR A 4 -29.45 -2.40 17.49
CA THR A 4 -29.51 -1.87 16.13
C THR A 4 -29.08 -2.95 15.14
N ARG A 5 -29.92 -3.24 14.14
CA ARG A 5 -29.71 -4.31 13.18
C ARG A 5 -28.44 -4.07 12.33
N PRO A 6 -27.56 -5.06 12.11
CA PRO A 6 -26.38 -4.96 11.24
C PRO A 6 -26.67 -4.96 9.72
N ALA A 7 -27.96 -4.96 9.32
CA ALA A 7 -28.39 -5.09 7.94
C ALA A 7 -27.79 -4.08 6.92
N PRO A 8 -27.59 -2.78 7.23
CA PRO A 8 -27.07 -1.83 6.23
C PRO A 8 -25.59 -2.05 5.92
N ALA A 9 -24.78 -2.48 6.91
CA ALA A 9 -23.36 -2.73 6.72
C ALA A 9 -23.11 -4.01 5.92
N ALA A 10 -23.87 -5.08 6.19
CA ALA A 10 -23.79 -6.32 5.43
C ALA A 10 -24.21 -6.13 3.97
N ALA A 11 -25.30 -5.39 3.73
CA ALA A 11 -25.74 -5.07 2.36
C ALA A 11 -24.70 -4.24 1.60
N ALA A 12 -24.11 -3.21 2.23
CA ALA A 12 -23.05 -2.41 1.62
C ALA A 12 -21.81 -3.26 1.27
N ALA A 13 -21.41 -4.19 2.14
CA ALA A 13 -20.30 -5.10 1.89
C ALA A 13 -20.57 -6.04 0.69
N VAL A 14 -21.80 -6.57 0.57
CA VAL A 14 -22.20 -7.41 -0.58
C VAL A 14 -22.18 -6.60 -1.87
N VAL A 15 -22.69 -5.37 -1.87
CA VAL A 15 -22.66 -4.49 -3.05
C VAL A 15 -21.23 -4.15 -3.44
N ALA A 16 -20.35 -3.82 -2.49
CA ALA A 16 -18.95 -3.54 -2.74
C ALA A 16 -18.21 -4.77 -3.30
N LEU A 17 -18.48 -5.96 -2.77
CA LEU A 17 -17.92 -7.20 -3.28
C LEU A 17 -18.40 -7.51 -4.70
N ALA A 18 -19.70 -7.33 -4.98
CA ALA A 18 -20.25 -7.51 -6.32
C ALA A 18 -19.64 -6.53 -7.32
N ALA A 19 -19.47 -5.26 -6.93
CA ALA A 19 -18.80 -4.25 -7.73
C ALA A 19 -17.33 -4.60 -7.99
N LEU A 20 -16.60 -5.10 -6.97
CA LEU A 20 -15.22 -5.57 -7.13
C LEU A 20 -15.12 -6.72 -8.14
N VAL A 21 -16.00 -7.72 -8.03
CA VAL A 21 -16.04 -8.85 -8.98
C VAL A 21 -16.34 -8.37 -10.40
N ALA A 22 -17.29 -7.44 -10.57
CA ALA A 22 -17.60 -6.86 -11.87
C ALA A 22 -16.41 -6.08 -12.45
N LEU A 23 -15.72 -5.27 -11.64
CA LEU A 23 -14.52 -4.54 -12.05
C LEU A 23 -13.36 -5.48 -12.42
N CYS A 24 -13.21 -6.60 -11.71
CA CYS A 24 -12.25 -7.63 -12.08
C CYS A 24 -12.58 -8.24 -13.45
N ALA A 25 -13.85 -8.60 -13.70
CA ALA A 25 -14.28 -9.12 -14.99
C ALA A 25 -14.03 -8.12 -16.13
N VAL A 26 -14.34 -6.83 -15.91
CA VAL A 26 -14.06 -5.75 -16.87
C VAL A 26 -12.55 -5.59 -17.09
N SER A 27 -11.73 -5.65 -16.03
CA SER A 27 -10.26 -5.58 -16.12
C SER A 27 -9.65 -6.73 -16.92
N LEU A 28 -10.28 -7.91 -16.89
CA LEU A 28 -9.87 -9.07 -17.70
C LEU A 28 -10.33 -8.96 -19.16
N ALA A 29 -11.48 -8.32 -19.44
CA ALA A 29 -12.01 -8.15 -20.79
C ALA A 29 -11.36 -6.98 -21.56
N THR A 30 -10.96 -5.92 -20.85
CA THR A 30 -10.43 -4.68 -21.45
C THR A 30 -8.90 -4.66 -21.52
N GLY A 31 -8.35 -4.15 -22.63
CA GLY A 31 -6.91 -3.97 -22.80
C GLY A 31 -6.55 -3.50 -24.22
N SER A 32 -5.30 -3.76 -24.65
CA SER A 32 -4.86 -3.41 -26.02
C SER A 32 -5.64 -4.12 -27.14
N ARG A 33 -6.30 -5.22 -26.80
CA ARG A 33 -7.24 -5.97 -27.64
C ARG A 33 -8.42 -6.34 -26.75
N ASP A 34 -9.62 -5.89 -27.06
CA ASP A 34 -10.77 -6.31 -26.27
C ASP A 34 -11.04 -7.81 -26.46
N ILE A 35 -11.30 -8.50 -25.34
CA ILE A 35 -11.65 -9.91 -25.29
C ILE A 35 -13.08 -9.97 -24.79
N ALA A 36 -13.96 -10.60 -25.56
CA ALA A 36 -15.36 -10.75 -25.19
C ALA A 36 -15.49 -11.55 -23.88
N LEU A 37 -16.50 -11.24 -23.06
CA LEU A 37 -16.63 -11.80 -21.70
C LEU A 37 -16.82 -13.33 -21.72
N ASP A 38 -17.45 -13.86 -22.75
CA ASP A 38 -17.57 -15.30 -23.01
C ASP A 38 -16.20 -15.96 -23.26
N ALA A 39 -15.33 -15.29 -24.02
CA ALA A 39 -13.97 -15.76 -24.26
C ALA A 39 -13.10 -15.64 -22.99
N VAL A 40 -13.28 -14.60 -22.16
CA VAL A 40 -12.63 -14.51 -20.84
C VAL A 40 -13.09 -15.67 -19.95
N TRP A 41 -14.39 -15.95 -19.92
CA TRP A 41 -14.94 -17.05 -19.14
C TRP A 41 -14.41 -18.40 -19.62
N HIS A 42 -14.37 -18.61 -20.93
CA HIS A 42 -13.77 -19.81 -21.53
C HIS A 42 -12.30 -19.98 -21.14
N ALA A 43 -11.51 -18.90 -21.24
CA ALA A 43 -10.10 -18.89 -20.85
C ALA A 43 -9.88 -19.21 -19.36
N ILE A 44 -10.80 -18.78 -18.48
CA ILE A 44 -10.73 -19.12 -17.06
C ILE A 44 -11.02 -20.61 -16.83
N GLN A 45 -11.95 -21.19 -17.57
CA GLN A 45 -12.31 -22.61 -17.46
C GLN A 45 -11.28 -23.55 -18.11
N HIS A 46 -10.60 -23.09 -19.16
CA HIS A 46 -9.62 -23.87 -19.93
C HIS A 46 -8.26 -23.14 -19.99
N PRO A 47 -7.54 -23.04 -18.86
CA PRO A 47 -6.27 -22.32 -18.78
C PRO A 47 -5.18 -22.87 -19.72
N ASP A 48 -5.25 -24.16 -20.04
CA ASP A 48 -4.26 -24.86 -20.88
C ASP A 48 -4.66 -24.97 -22.36
N ASP A 49 -5.71 -24.25 -22.81
CA ASP A 49 -6.19 -24.34 -24.20
C ASP A 49 -5.18 -23.82 -25.25
N GLY A 50 -4.09 -23.16 -24.80
CA GLY A 50 -3.04 -22.60 -25.65
C GLY A 50 -3.50 -21.45 -26.55
N SER A 51 -4.76 -21.02 -26.42
CA SER A 51 -5.32 -19.92 -27.17
C SER A 51 -4.64 -18.61 -26.78
N ARG A 52 -4.56 -17.71 -27.76
CA ARG A 52 -3.99 -16.37 -27.54
C ARG A 52 -4.73 -15.61 -26.44
N ASP A 53 -6.06 -15.78 -26.37
CA ASP A 53 -6.89 -15.09 -25.38
C ASP A 53 -6.65 -15.66 -23.98
N ALA A 54 -6.51 -16.98 -23.82
CA ALA A 54 -6.15 -17.59 -22.53
C ALA A 54 -4.77 -17.14 -22.05
N ILE A 55 -3.77 -17.10 -22.94
CA ILE A 55 -2.43 -16.58 -22.60
C ILE A 55 -2.50 -15.12 -22.14
N ILE A 56 -3.25 -14.26 -22.84
CA ILE A 56 -3.41 -12.85 -22.45
C ILE A 56 -4.10 -12.73 -21.09
N VAL A 57 -5.19 -13.48 -20.87
CA VAL A 57 -5.94 -13.45 -19.62
C VAL A 57 -5.05 -13.89 -18.45
N TRP A 58 -4.36 -15.03 -18.56
CA TRP A 58 -3.62 -15.62 -17.44
C TRP A 58 -2.23 -15.03 -17.20
N GLN A 59 -1.50 -14.65 -18.25
CA GLN A 59 -0.10 -14.21 -18.11
C GLN A 59 0.04 -12.68 -18.01
N LEU A 60 -0.95 -11.91 -18.50
CA LEU A 60 -0.87 -10.46 -18.55
C LEU A 60 -1.95 -9.79 -17.69
N ARG A 61 -3.23 -10.18 -17.82
CA ARG A 61 -4.35 -9.44 -17.22
C ARG A 61 -4.68 -9.87 -15.81
N ALA A 62 -4.73 -11.18 -15.55
CA ALA A 62 -5.03 -11.71 -14.23
C ALA A 62 -3.96 -11.28 -13.21
N PRO A 63 -2.64 -11.38 -13.50
CA PRO A 63 -1.62 -10.94 -12.55
C PRO A 63 -1.73 -9.44 -12.26
N ARG A 64 -1.88 -8.61 -13.29
CA ARG A 64 -2.10 -7.16 -13.17
C ARG A 64 -3.32 -6.83 -12.30
N THR A 65 -4.43 -7.54 -12.52
CA THR A 65 -5.68 -7.31 -11.78
C THR A 65 -5.53 -7.71 -10.32
N LEU A 66 -4.92 -8.86 -10.04
CA LEU A 66 -4.66 -9.30 -8.67
C LEU A 66 -3.70 -8.36 -7.92
N LEU A 67 -2.65 -7.87 -8.61
CA LEU A 67 -1.75 -6.87 -8.07
C LEU A 67 -2.49 -5.56 -7.74
N ALA A 68 -3.35 -5.08 -8.63
CA ALA A 68 -4.17 -3.88 -8.39
C ALA A 68 -5.06 -4.04 -7.15
N VAL A 69 -5.71 -5.20 -7.00
CA VAL A 69 -6.55 -5.50 -5.83
C VAL A 69 -5.72 -5.54 -4.55
N ALA A 70 -4.59 -6.27 -4.55
CA ALA A 70 -3.72 -6.37 -3.38
C ALA A 70 -3.17 -5.00 -2.96
N VAL A 71 -2.64 -4.22 -3.90
CA VAL A 71 -2.14 -2.86 -3.67
C VAL A 71 -3.26 -1.95 -3.14
N GLY A 72 -4.45 -2.02 -3.72
CA GLY A 72 -5.61 -1.26 -3.26
C GLY A 72 -5.98 -1.59 -1.80
N VAL A 73 -6.00 -2.88 -1.44
CA VAL A 73 -6.25 -3.34 -0.07
C VAL A 73 -5.18 -2.82 0.89
N LEU A 74 -3.89 -2.97 0.55
CA LEU A 74 -2.78 -2.53 1.38
C LEU A 74 -2.84 -1.03 1.65
N LEU A 75 -3.05 -0.22 0.61
CA LEU A 75 -3.13 1.25 0.75
C LEU A 75 -4.38 1.69 1.52
N ALA A 76 -5.53 1.04 1.29
CA ALA A 76 -6.76 1.33 2.02
C ALA A 76 -6.62 1.00 3.51
N VAL A 77 -6.07 -0.17 3.85
CA VAL A 77 -5.82 -0.58 5.23
C VAL A 77 -4.83 0.35 5.92
N ALA A 78 -3.72 0.69 5.25
CA ALA A 78 -2.74 1.64 5.77
C ALA A 78 -3.40 3.01 6.06
N GLY A 79 -4.27 3.47 5.16
CA GLY A 79 -5.08 4.66 5.32
C GLY A 79 -5.96 4.65 6.57
N VAL A 80 -6.79 3.62 6.72
CA VAL A 80 -7.68 3.46 7.89
C VAL A 80 -6.88 3.46 9.19
N VAL A 81 -5.80 2.68 9.25
CA VAL A 81 -4.95 2.57 10.45
C VAL A 81 -4.30 3.90 10.78
N MET A 82 -3.72 4.58 9.78
CA MET A 82 -3.07 5.87 9.96
C MET A 82 -4.05 6.94 10.46
N GLN A 83 -5.25 7.02 9.87
CA GLN A 83 -6.26 7.99 10.27
C GLN A 83 -6.83 7.70 11.66
N ALA A 84 -6.99 6.43 12.04
CA ALA A 84 -7.40 6.04 13.38
C ALA A 84 -6.34 6.40 14.44
N MET A 85 -5.06 6.11 14.16
CA MET A 85 -3.95 6.39 15.09
C MET A 85 -3.71 7.89 15.31
N THR A 86 -3.81 8.67 14.24
CA THR A 86 -3.62 10.13 14.28
C THR A 86 -4.87 10.87 14.72
N ARG A 87 -6.04 10.20 14.73
CA ARG A 87 -7.36 10.82 14.92
C ARG A 87 -7.57 11.98 13.93
N ASN A 88 -7.03 11.84 12.72
CA ASN A 88 -7.09 12.85 11.69
C ASN A 88 -7.57 12.20 10.37
N PRO A 89 -8.76 12.57 9.84
CA PRO A 89 -9.27 12.00 8.60
C PRO A 89 -8.43 12.38 7.36
N LEU A 90 -7.56 13.39 7.48
CA LEU A 90 -6.65 13.81 6.41
C LEU A 90 -5.28 13.13 6.48
N ALA A 91 -5.05 12.25 7.46
CA ALA A 91 -3.78 11.55 7.55
C ALA A 91 -3.62 10.58 6.38
N GLU A 92 -2.50 10.72 5.68
CA GLU A 92 -2.12 9.89 4.54
C GLU A 92 -0.85 9.10 4.90
N PRO A 93 -0.82 7.79 4.66
CA PRO A 93 0.26 6.93 5.15
C PRO A 93 1.59 7.12 4.42
N GLY A 94 1.60 7.61 3.16
CA GLY A 94 2.79 7.99 2.41
C GLY A 94 3.60 9.14 3.02
N LEU A 95 3.01 9.94 3.92
CA LEU A 95 3.66 11.04 4.63
C LEU A 95 4.74 10.61 5.65
N LEU A 96 4.84 9.33 5.99
CA LEU A 96 5.86 8.80 6.92
C LEU A 96 7.24 8.61 6.29
N GLY A 97 7.54 9.29 5.17
CA GLY A 97 8.82 9.13 4.45
C GLY A 97 8.99 7.79 3.74
N VAL A 98 7.97 6.91 3.79
CA VAL A 98 7.99 5.58 3.17
C VAL A 98 8.21 5.69 1.65
N ASN A 99 7.46 6.56 0.98
CA ASN A 99 7.60 6.78 -0.46
C ASN A 99 8.97 7.39 -0.80
N ALA A 100 9.44 8.35 0.01
CA ALA A 100 10.74 8.98 -0.21
C ALA A 100 11.91 8.00 0.00
N GLY A 101 11.80 7.11 1.00
CA GLY A 101 12.75 6.02 1.24
C GLY A 101 12.79 5.03 0.09
N ALA A 102 11.62 4.60 -0.39
CA ALA A 102 11.52 3.73 -1.56
C ALA A 102 12.14 4.38 -2.81
N SER A 103 11.78 5.64 -3.09
CA SER A 103 12.31 6.40 -4.22
C SER A 103 13.83 6.51 -4.18
N LEU A 104 14.41 6.89 -3.04
CA LEU A 104 15.86 7.00 -2.91
C LEU A 104 16.53 5.64 -3.14
N ALA A 105 16.00 4.56 -2.55
CA ALA A 105 16.58 3.24 -2.71
C ALA A 105 16.52 2.73 -4.14
N VAL A 106 15.44 3.01 -4.88
CA VAL A 106 15.35 2.71 -6.31
C VAL A 106 16.38 3.51 -7.10
N VAL A 107 16.47 4.83 -6.87
CA VAL A 107 17.45 5.68 -7.55
C VAL A 107 18.89 5.24 -7.29
N LEU A 108 19.22 4.88 -6.05
CA LEU A 108 20.54 4.33 -5.71
C LEU A 108 20.76 2.94 -6.34
N SER A 109 19.72 2.11 -6.45
CA SER A 109 19.81 0.80 -7.11
C SER A 109 20.17 0.93 -8.60
N VAL A 110 19.60 1.93 -9.28
CA VAL A 110 19.91 2.23 -10.68
C VAL A 110 21.31 2.84 -10.79
N ALA A 111 21.58 3.90 -10.03
CA ALA A 111 22.81 4.69 -10.16
C ALA A 111 24.08 3.93 -9.74
N VAL A 112 24.00 3.10 -8.69
CA VAL A 112 25.16 2.41 -8.10
C VAL A 112 25.29 0.98 -8.61
N PHE A 113 24.17 0.25 -8.69
CA PHE A 113 24.18 -1.18 -9.00
C PHE A 113 23.74 -1.48 -10.44
N GLY A 114 23.35 -0.47 -11.23
CA GLY A 114 22.97 -0.64 -12.63
C GLY A 114 21.69 -1.44 -12.83
N VAL A 115 20.78 -1.48 -11.84
CA VAL A 115 19.51 -2.19 -11.96
C VAL A 115 18.64 -1.49 -13.00
N GLY A 116 18.45 -2.11 -14.16
CA GLY A 116 17.70 -1.53 -15.29
C GLY A 116 16.32 -2.15 -15.55
N SER A 117 15.80 -2.96 -14.63
CA SER A 117 14.51 -3.66 -14.83
C SER A 117 13.52 -3.35 -13.71
N ALA A 118 12.24 -3.22 -14.10
CA ALA A 118 11.14 -2.95 -13.16
C ALA A 118 11.01 -4.02 -12.07
N ALA A 119 11.32 -5.29 -12.39
CA ALA A 119 11.34 -6.40 -11.45
C ALA A 119 12.48 -6.25 -10.40
N GLY A 120 13.59 -5.62 -10.77
CA GLY A 120 14.71 -5.37 -9.86
C GLY A 120 14.46 -4.26 -8.83
N TYR A 121 13.42 -3.45 -9.00
CA TYR A 121 13.14 -2.30 -8.13
C TYR A 121 12.36 -2.65 -6.86
N ALA A 122 11.61 -3.75 -6.85
CA ALA A 122 10.71 -4.08 -5.74
C ALA A 122 11.46 -4.23 -4.40
N TRP A 123 12.53 -5.02 -4.37
CA TRP A 123 13.30 -5.25 -3.14
C TRP A 123 14.04 -4.00 -2.63
N PRO A 124 14.77 -3.24 -3.47
CA PRO A 124 15.34 -1.96 -3.06
C PRO A 124 14.29 -0.98 -2.54
N ALA A 125 13.16 -0.85 -3.24
CA ALA A 125 12.06 0.03 -2.82
C ALA A 125 11.50 -0.37 -1.46
N PHE A 126 11.23 -1.67 -1.25
CA PHE A 126 10.74 -2.18 0.02
C PHE A 126 11.72 -1.95 1.16
N ALA A 127 13.01 -2.22 0.93
CA ALA A 127 14.06 -1.98 1.91
C ALA A 127 14.19 -0.48 2.26
N GLY A 128 14.18 0.39 1.26
CA GLY A 128 14.22 1.85 1.45
C GLY A 128 13.02 2.37 2.24
N ALA A 129 11.82 1.90 1.92
CA ALA A 129 10.59 2.18 2.65
C ALA A 129 10.69 1.75 4.13
N ALA A 130 11.13 0.52 4.39
CA ALA A 130 11.29 -0.01 5.74
C ALA A 130 12.32 0.77 6.55
N ILE A 131 13.48 1.09 5.96
CA ILE A 131 14.53 1.88 6.61
C ILE A 131 14.01 3.27 6.96
N ALA A 132 13.35 3.96 6.02
CA ALA A 132 12.80 5.29 6.27
C ALA A 132 11.77 5.27 7.41
N ALA A 133 10.86 4.31 7.41
CA ALA A 133 9.88 4.16 8.48
C ALA A 133 10.52 3.89 9.85
N VAL A 134 11.52 3.00 9.91
CA VAL A 134 12.27 2.73 11.14
C VAL A 134 12.94 4.01 11.64
N VAL A 135 13.56 4.80 10.76
CA VAL A 135 14.15 6.09 11.12
C VAL A 135 13.11 7.05 11.70
N VAL A 136 11.94 7.18 11.07
CA VAL A 136 10.85 8.04 11.58
C VAL A 136 10.38 7.58 12.95
N VAL A 137 10.15 6.27 13.13
CA VAL A 137 9.73 5.69 14.41
C VAL A 137 10.78 5.93 15.49
N LEU A 138 12.06 5.67 15.21
CA LEU A 138 13.15 5.90 16.16
C LEU A 138 13.26 7.37 16.57
N VAL A 139 13.15 8.30 15.61
CA VAL A 139 13.18 9.74 15.89
C VAL A 139 11.96 10.17 16.71
N GLY A 140 10.77 9.68 16.36
CA GLY A 140 9.54 10.02 17.10
C GLY A 140 9.47 9.42 18.50
N MET A 141 10.05 8.23 18.72
CA MET A 141 10.05 7.55 20.02
C MET A 141 11.08 8.10 21.01
N ARG A 142 12.10 8.87 20.58
CA ARG A 142 13.11 9.49 21.47
C ARG A 142 12.51 10.43 22.52
N ALA A 143 11.28 10.89 22.34
CA ALA A 143 10.59 11.79 23.27
C ALA A 143 9.76 11.06 24.35
N GLY A 144 9.72 9.72 24.34
CA GLY A 144 9.05 8.90 25.35
C GLY A 144 8.00 7.93 24.78
N PRO A 145 7.42 7.05 25.62
CA PRO A 145 6.51 5.98 25.19
C PRO A 145 5.19 6.48 24.58
N ARG A 146 4.79 7.70 24.94
CA ARG A 146 3.67 8.45 24.35
C ARG A 146 4.22 9.28 23.18
N ALA A 147 4.62 8.61 22.10
CA ALA A 147 5.12 9.31 20.92
C ALA A 147 4.02 10.23 20.37
N ASP A 148 4.21 11.54 20.52
CA ASP A 148 3.28 12.56 20.01
C ASP A 148 3.13 12.38 18.49
N PRO A 149 1.91 12.12 17.97
CA PRO A 149 1.68 11.93 16.54
C PRO A 149 2.23 13.09 15.71
N THR A 150 2.14 14.32 16.24
CA THR A 150 2.63 15.53 15.59
C THR A 150 4.14 15.44 15.32
N ARG A 151 4.91 14.90 16.26
CA ARG A 151 6.37 14.75 16.12
C ARG A 151 6.74 13.69 15.10
N LEU A 152 5.99 12.59 15.05
CA LEU A 152 6.18 11.56 14.04
C LEU A 152 5.89 12.10 12.63
N LEU A 153 4.83 12.92 12.50
CA LEU A 153 4.56 13.63 11.26
C LEU A 153 5.71 14.58 10.89
N LEU A 154 6.17 15.43 11.83
CA LEU A 154 7.29 16.36 11.57
C LEU A 154 8.59 15.64 11.22
N ALA A 155 8.90 14.53 11.90
CA ALA A 155 10.05 13.69 11.59
C ALA A 155 9.94 13.07 10.20
N GLY A 156 8.76 12.55 9.85
CA GLY A 156 8.45 12.03 8.52
C GLY A 156 8.60 13.08 7.42
N THR A 157 8.08 14.30 7.63
CA THR A 157 8.21 15.39 6.67
C THR A 157 9.66 15.84 6.49
N ALA A 158 10.41 15.94 7.59
CA ALA A 158 11.83 16.31 7.54
C ALA A 158 12.65 15.25 6.79
N LEU A 159 12.44 13.97 7.11
CA LEU A 159 13.09 12.86 6.42
C LEU A 159 12.72 12.84 4.93
N THR A 160 11.44 13.03 4.60
CA THR A 160 10.96 13.09 3.21
C THR A 160 11.70 14.17 2.43
N ALA A 161 11.81 15.39 2.98
CA ALA A 161 12.53 16.49 2.34
C ALA A 161 14.02 16.17 2.14
N SER A 162 14.68 15.57 3.14
CA SER A 162 16.08 15.16 3.04
C SER A 162 16.30 14.09 1.95
N LEU A 163 15.49 13.03 1.95
CA LEU A 163 15.59 11.94 0.98
C LEU A 163 15.25 12.41 -0.45
N ALA A 164 14.26 13.29 -0.59
CA ALA A 164 13.90 13.90 -1.87
C ALA A 164 15.04 14.76 -2.43
N SER A 165 15.74 15.52 -1.58
CA SER A 165 16.92 16.30 -1.99
C SER A 165 18.02 15.40 -2.56
N VAL A 166 18.36 14.31 -1.86
CA VAL A 166 19.37 13.34 -2.33
C VAL A 166 18.92 12.68 -3.64
N THR A 167 17.66 12.26 -3.72
CA THR A 167 17.07 11.69 -4.93
C THR A 167 17.19 12.66 -6.11
N GLY A 168 16.93 13.95 -5.88
CA GLY A 168 17.10 15.03 -6.86
C GLY A 168 18.54 15.18 -7.33
N VAL A 169 19.51 15.20 -6.42
CA VAL A 169 20.94 15.30 -6.77
C VAL A 169 21.37 14.14 -7.68
N VAL A 170 21.01 12.91 -7.33
CA VAL A 170 21.41 11.73 -8.12
C VAL A 170 20.76 11.75 -9.50
N THR A 171 19.45 12.02 -9.56
CA THR A 171 18.72 12.04 -10.83
C THR A 171 19.11 13.20 -11.73
N LEU A 172 19.50 14.36 -11.20
CA LEU A 172 20.03 15.47 -12.00
C LEU A 172 21.45 15.21 -12.52
N SER A 173 22.20 14.33 -11.86
CA SER A 173 23.59 14.03 -12.20
C SER A 173 23.72 12.94 -13.27
N ASP A 174 22.72 12.06 -13.40
CA ASP A 174 22.72 10.96 -14.39
C ASP A 174 21.39 10.91 -15.19
N PRO A 175 21.41 11.30 -16.49
CA PRO A 175 20.25 11.22 -17.37
C PRO A 175 19.64 9.83 -17.53
N ARG A 176 20.43 8.75 -17.40
CA ARG A 176 19.92 7.38 -17.48
C ARG A 176 19.09 7.04 -16.25
N THR A 177 19.66 7.27 -15.06
CA THR A 177 18.94 7.10 -13.79
C THR A 177 17.66 7.95 -13.75
N PHE A 178 17.69 9.19 -14.26
CA PHE A 178 16.49 10.02 -14.39
C PHE A 178 15.42 9.38 -15.30
N GLY A 179 15.84 8.83 -16.45
CA GLY A 179 14.96 8.17 -17.42
C GLY A 179 14.25 6.94 -16.87
N ASP A 180 14.92 6.16 -16.04
CA ASP A 180 14.34 4.99 -15.38
C ASP A 180 13.45 5.41 -14.21
N TYR A 181 13.96 6.30 -13.34
CA TYR A 181 13.23 6.80 -12.18
C TYR A 181 11.91 7.49 -12.57
N ARG A 182 11.89 8.32 -13.62
CA ARG A 182 10.65 9.00 -14.08
C ARG A 182 9.55 8.00 -14.45
N SER A 183 9.91 6.81 -14.95
CA SER A 183 8.94 5.80 -15.36
C SER A 183 8.39 5.04 -14.15
N TRP A 184 9.24 4.80 -13.15
CA TRP A 184 8.87 4.10 -11.93
C TRP A 184 8.06 4.98 -10.96
N VAL A 185 8.46 6.25 -10.79
CA VAL A 185 7.88 7.18 -9.81
C VAL A 185 6.44 7.57 -10.12
N VAL A 186 5.99 7.43 -11.37
CA VAL A 186 4.57 7.67 -11.73
C VAL A 186 3.64 6.68 -11.05
N GLY A 187 4.16 5.50 -10.71
CA GLY A 187 3.37 4.40 -10.18
C GLY A 187 2.56 3.70 -11.26
N SER A 188 2.66 2.38 -11.33
CA SER A 188 1.90 1.54 -12.24
C SER A 188 1.93 0.08 -11.79
N VAL A 189 0.78 -0.58 -11.89
CA VAL A 189 0.63 -2.04 -11.77
C VAL A 189 0.82 -2.75 -13.11
N ALA A 190 1.00 -2.00 -14.21
CA ALA A 190 1.30 -2.57 -15.52
C ALA A 190 2.77 -3.00 -15.59
N SER A 191 3.05 -4.00 -16.43
CA SER A 191 4.41 -4.50 -16.72
C SER A 191 5.15 -4.96 -15.46
N ARG A 192 4.44 -5.55 -14.50
CA ARG A 192 5.00 -6.18 -13.30
C ARG A 192 5.16 -7.68 -13.49
N ASP A 193 6.15 -8.24 -12.82
CA ASP A 193 6.43 -9.65 -12.88
C ASP A 193 5.31 -10.40 -12.14
N PRO A 194 4.63 -11.38 -12.76
CA PRO A 194 3.67 -12.23 -12.06
C PRO A 194 4.26 -12.89 -10.80
N ALA A 195 5.58 -13.10 -10.74
CA ALA A 195 6.28 -13.59 -9.56
C ALA A 195 6.10 -12.69 -8.32
N ASP A 196 5.82 -11.40 -8.49
CA ASP A 196 5.58 -10.48 -7.38
C ASP A 196 4.35 -10.88 -6.54
N LEU A 197 3.37 -11.56 -7.15
CA LEU A 197 2.19 -12.05 -6.44
C LEU A 197 2.52 -13.11 -5.39
N VAL A 198 3.57 -13.91 -5.60
CA VAL A 198 3.93 -15.02 -4.71
C VAL A 198 4.27 -14.51 -3.32
N TRP A 199 4.92 -13.35 -3.22
CA TRP A 199 5.27 -12.74 -1.94
C TRP A 199 4.25 -11.68 -1.48
N LEU A 200 3.61 -10.96 -2.41
CA LEU A 200 2.68 -9.88 -2.07
C LEU A 200 1.36 -10.40 -1.49
N LEU A 201 0.80 -11.50 -2.01
CA LEU A 201 -0.47 -12.06 -1.53
C LEU A 201 -0.42 -12.52 -0.06
N PRO A 202 0.54 -13.36 0.38
CA PRO A 202 0.61 -13.75 1.79
C PRO A 202 0.88 -12.53 2.69
N LEU A 203 1.67 -11.56 2.24
CA LEU A 203 1.89 -10.30 2.97
C LEU A 203 0.59 -9.50 3.11
N THR A 204 -0.23 -9.45 2.06
CA THR A 204 -1.55 -8.79 2.09
C THR A 204 -2.46 -9.44 3.13
N VAL A 205 -2.46 -10.77 3.22
CA VAL A 205 -3.20 -11.50 4.27
C VAL A 205 -2.68 -11.13 5.66
N VAL A 206 -1.36 -11.09 5.86
CA VAL A 206 -0.75 -10.66 7.14
C VAL A 206 -1.18 -9.23 7.50
N VAL A 207 -1.19 -8.32 6.54
CA VAL A 207 -1.62 -6.93 6.77
C VAL A 207 -3.09 -6.84 7.14
N VAL A 208 -3.97 -7.57 6.42
CA VAL A 208 -5.41 -7.60 6.71
C VAL A 208 -5.69 -8.20 8.08
N VAL A 209 -5.08 -9.34 8.40
CA VAL A 209 -5.22 -9.99 9.72
C VAL A 209 -4.69 -9.07 10.82
N GLY A 210 -3.52 -8.47 10.63
CA GLY A 210 -2.94 -7.49 11.55
C GLY A 210 -3.88 -6.29 11.80
N ALA A 211 -4.50 -5.77 10.74
CA ALA A 211 -5.46 -4.68 10.85
C ALA A 211 -6.71 -5.09 11.66
N LEU A 212 -7.26 -6.29 11.38
CA LEU A 212 -8.40 -6.83 12.11
C LEU A 212 -8.12 -6.99 13.60
N LEU A 213 -6.91 -7.43 13.97
CA LEU A 213 -6.47 -7.52 15.37
C LEU A 213 -6.34 -6.14 16.03
N LEU A 214 -6.05 -5.09 15.26
CA LEU A 214 -5.93 -3.72 15.74
C LEU A 214 -7.27 -2.96 15.80
N VAL A 215 -8.38 -3.49 15.30
CA VAL A 215 -9.68 -2.80 15.29
C VAL A 215 -10.11 -2.33 16.68
N ARG A 216 -10.13 -3.23 17.68
CA ARG A 216 -10.54 -2.86 19.04
C ARG A 216 -9.55 -1.90 19.71
N PRO A 217 -8.22 -2.16 19.70
CA PRO A 217 -7.24 -1.23 20.26
C PRO A 217 -7.30 0.18 19.64
N LEU A 218 -7.49 0.27 18.32
CA LEU A 218 -7.62 1.56 17.61
C LEU A 218 -8.92 2.28 17.95
N ALA A 219 -10.04 1.56 18.10
CA ALA A 219 -11.30 2.15 18.55
C ALA A 219 -11.19 2.73 19.96
N VAL A 220 -10.47 2.04 20.87
CA VAL A 220 -10.19 2.56 22.22
C VAL A 220 -9.25 3.78 22.15
N LEU A 221 -8.23 3.75 21.29
CA LEU A 221 -7.31 4.88 21.07
C LEU A 221 -8.04 6.11 20.52
N ALA A 222 -9.09 5.94 19.73
CA ALA A 222 -9.89 7.02 19.18
C ALA A 222 -10.62 7.84 20.27
N LEU A 223 -10.90 7.26 21.45
CA LEU A 223 -11.50 7.96 22.60
C LEU A 223 -10.52 8.95 23.26
N GLY A 224 -9.23 8.83 22.97
CA GLY A 224 -8.17 9.64 23.55
C GLY A 224 -7.16 8.84 24.37
N ASP A 225 -5.93 9.34 24.44
CA ASP A 225 -4.79 8.61 25.03
C ASP A 225 -4.99 8.34 26.53
N ASP A 226 -5.56 9.28 27.28
CA ASP A 226 -5.82 9.13 28.72
C ASP A 226 -6.95 8.12 28.98
N THR A 227 -8.05 8.20 28.22
CA THR A 227 -9.16 7.24 28.30
C THR A 227 -8.70 5.84 27.88
N ALA A 228 -7.89 5.72 26.83
CA ALA A 228 -7.33 4.46 26.39
C ALA A 228 -6.43 3.84 27.46
N THR A 229 -5.61 4.65 28.13
CA THR A 229 -4.75 4.20 29.23
C THR A 229 -5.59 3.76 30.44
N ALA A 230 -6.65 4.49 30.79
CA ALA A 230 -7.55 4.13 31.88
C ALA A 230 -8.33 2.83 31.61
N LEU A 231 -8.64 2.53 30.34
CA LEU A 231 -9.25 1.28 29.89
C LEU A 231 -8.24 0.12 29.76
N GLY A 232 -6.98 0.31 30.18
CA GLY A 232 -5.94 -0.72 30.18
C GLY A 232 -5.23 -0.93 28.84
N SER A 233 -5.46 -0.04 27.84
CA SER A 233 -4.77 -0.12 26.55
C SER A 233 -3.37 0.45 26.63
N SER A 234 -2.41 -0.26 26.06
CA SER A 234 -1.02 0.20 25.96
C SER A 234 -0.82 1.05 24.70
N VAL A 235 -1.17 2.34 24.78
CA VAL A 235 -1.13 3.31 23.66
C VAL A 235 0.15 3.21 22.82
N GLY A 236 1.32 3.15 23.47
CA GLY A 236 2.60 3.04 22.77
C GLY A 236 2.75 1.75 21.95
N ARG A 237 2.29 0.60 22.46
CA ARG A 237 2.35 -0.68 21.73
C ARG A 237 1.38 -0.71 20.56
N VAL A 238 0.16 -0.18 20.76
CA VAL A 238 -0.85 -0.07 19.69
C VAL A 238 -0.32 0.82 18.56
N ARG A 239 0.29 1.96 18.91
CA ARG A 239 0.90 2.84 17.90
C ARG A 239 2.07 2.18 17.19
N LEU A 240 2.98 1.52 17.92
CA LEU A 240 4.11 0.82 17.30
C LEU A 240 3.63 -0.29 16.34
N ALA A 241 2.65 -1.09 16.75
CA ALA A 241 2.06 -2.13 15.90
C ALA A 241 1.38 -1.53 14.67
N GLY A 242 0.63 -0.43 14.83
CA GLY A 242 -0.02 0.24 13.72
C GLY A 242 0.99 0.89 12.74
N PHE A 243 2.06 1.52 13.23
CA PHE A 243 3.13 2.04 12.37
C PHE A 243 3.86 0.93 11.62
N ALA A 244 4.15 -0.19 12.29
CA ALA A 244 4.75 -1.35 11.63
C ALA A 244 3.84 -1.90 10.52
N LEU A 245 2.53 -1.98 10.80
CA LEU A 245 1.53 -2.44 9.83
C LEU A 245 1.41 -1.50 8.62
N VAL A 246 1.32 -0.18 8.87
CA VAL A 246 1.27 0.85 7.82
C VAL A 246 2.56 0.82 6.98
N THR A 247 3.71 0.68 7.62
CA THR A 247 5.01 0.56 6.94
C THR A 247 5.05 -0.67 6.05
N LEU A 248 4.63 -1.82 6.56
CA LEU A 248 4.60 -3.07 5.81
C LEU A 248 3.66 -2.95 4.60
N ALA A 249 2.48 -2.38 4.80
CA ALA A 249 1.48 -2.22 3.76
C ALA A 249 1.89 -1.23 2.66
N CYS A 250 2.30 -0.02 3.04
CA CYS A 250 2.77 1.00 2.10
C CYS A 250 4.08 0.61 1.44
N GLY A 251 5.03 0.03 2.19
CA GLY A 251 6.29 -0.43 1.63
C GLY A 251 6.08 -1.51 0.57
N ALA A 252 5.23 -2.50 0.84
CA ALA A 252 4.92 -3.55 -0.13
C ALA A 252 4.15 -3.02 -1.35
N ALA A 253 3.16 -2.15 -1.13
CA ALA A 253 2.41 -1.51 -2.20
C ALA A 253 3.32 -0.66 -3.10
N THR A 254 4.16 0.18 -2.52
CA THR A 254 5.09 1.06 -3.25
C THR A 254 6.20 0.28 -3.93
N ALA A 255 6.65 -0.83 -3.35
CA ALA A 255 7.65 -1.70 -3.96
C ALA A 255 7.17 -2.28 -5.31
N VAL A 256 5.94 -2.78 -5.35
CA VAL A 256 5.40 -3.41 -6.55
C VAL A 256 4.84 -2.37 -7.51
N ALA A 257 4.04 -1.44 -7.01
CA ALA A 257 3.26 -0.54 -7.85
C ALA A 257 3.93 0.82 -8.05
N GLY A 258 5.05 1.11 -7.41
CA GLY A 258 5.55 2.48 -7.28
C GLY A 258 4.66 3.33 -6.35
N PRO A 259 5.01 4.60 -6.12
CA PRO A 259 4.32 5.43 -5.15
C PRO A 259 2.92 5.83 -5.65
N ILE A 260 1.88 5.18 -5.13
CA ILE A 260 0.48 5.51 -5.42
C ILE A 260 -0.10 6.29 -4.23
N SER A 261 -0.57 7.50 -4.48
CA SER A 261 -1.15 8.39 -3.47
C SER A 261 -2.68 8.40 -3.51
N PHE A 262 -3.30 9.06 -2.52
CA PHE A 262 -4.76 9.28 -2.39
C PHE A 262 -5.64 8.06 -2.11
N VAL A 263 -5.26 6.84 -2.50
CA VAL A 263 -6.07 5.64 -2.20
C VAL A 263 -6.29 5.48 -0.70
N GLY A 264 -5.23 5.62 0.11
CA GLY A 264 -5.29 5.57 1.56
C GLY A 264 -6.02 6.76 2.21
N LEU A 265 -6.34 7.82 1.46
CA LEU A 265 -7.10 8.97 1.99
C LEU A 265 -8.58 8.86 1.60
N VAL A 266 -8.85 8.60 0.31
CA VAL A 266 -10.20 8.59 -0.27
C VAL A 266 -10.99 7.38 0.18
N VAL A 267 -10.39 6.18 0.19
CA VAL A 267 -11.13 4.95 0.53
C VAL A 267 -11.68 5.02 1.95
N PRO A 268 -10.88 5.29 3.01
CA PRO A 268 -11.42 5.39 4.38
C PRO A 268 -12.46 6.49 4.59
N HIS A 269 -12.47 7.52 3.73
CA HIS A 269 -13.48 8.57 3.75
C HIS A 269 -14.78 8.11 3.08
N ALA A 270 -14.68 7.40 1.95
CA ALA A 270 -15.84 6.92 1.20
C ALA A 270 -16.62 5.80 1.93
N VAL A 271 -15.97 5.00 2.79
CA VAL A 271 -16.62 3.89 3.53
C VAL A 271 -17.12 4.30 4.93
N ARG A 272 -16.88 5.53 5.37
CA ARG A 272 -17.32 6.03 6.68
C ARG A 272 -18.70 6.66 6.62
#